data_AF-A0A2V0RA06-F1
#
_entry.id   AF-A0A2V0RA06-F1
#
_cell.length_a   1.000
_cell.length_b   1.000
_cell.length_c   1.000
_cell.angle_alpha   90.00
_cell.angle_beta   90.00
_cell.angle_gamma   90.00
#
_symmetry.space_group_name_H-M   'P 1'
#
loop_
_entity.id
_entity.type
_entity.pdbx_description
1 polymer ?
#
loop_
_entity_poly.entity_id
_entity_poly.type
_entity_poly.pdbx_seq_one_letter_code
_entity_poly.pdbx_strand_id
1 'polypeptide(L)'
;MLGDDSVFLYVDELDSSSISDAVSELGLESNPSKQHISTTSVHYLQRLHSINFEEDGLYKGMRSVYRTLSGMLSYERFRNNWSKWMDSCRWIMQLENAKNNPNFSNLVTFTKEGDDVLNSGIPVKEIFSRAGGSMAIKSTLGISSYPFNSMDPSGIATFETTKLLDSMS
;
A
#
# COMPACT_ATOMS: atom_id res chain seq x y z
N MET A 1 11.18 8.59 -10.61
CA MET A 1 10.01 9.47 -10.79
C MET A 1 8.87 8.64 -11.34
N LEU A 2 7.66 8.85 -10.85
CA LEU A 2 6.43 8.28 -11.38
C LEU A 2 5.31 9.31 -11.14
N GLY A 3 4.76 9.86 -12.21
CA GLY A 3 3.83 10.99 -12.10
C GLY A 3 4.55 12.21 -11.52
N ASP A 4 3.95 12.80 -10.49
CA ASP A 4 4.42 13.98 -9.74
C ASP A 4 5.35 13.64 -8.56
N ASP A 5 5.59 12.36 -8.28
CA ASP A 5 6.44 11.91 -7.17
C ASP A 5 7.85 11.54 -7.68
N SER A 6 8.88 12.01 -6.98
CA SER A 6 10.28 11.85 -7.39
C SER A 6 11.26 11.90 -6.21
N VAL A 7 12.34 11.15 -6.34
CA VAL A 7 13.51 11.22 -5.46
C VAL A 7 14.72 11.56 -6.31
N PHE A 8 15.52 12.53 -5.86
CA PHE A 8 16.77 12.92 -6.49
C PHE A 8 17.92 12.72 -5.51
N LEU A 9 19.06 12.24 -6.02
CA LEU A 9 20.31 12.17 -5.29
C LEU A 9 21.26 13.19 -5.93
N TYR A 10 21.89 13.99 -5.10
CA TYR A 10 22.76 15.09 -5.54
C TYR A 10 23.97 15.19 -4.61
N VAL A 11 25.05 15.83 -5.08
CA VAL A 11 26.35 15.87 -4.39
C VAL A 11 26.55 17.15 -3.59
N ASP A 12 25.97 18.27 -4.05
CA ASP A 12 26.12 19.60 -3.44
C ASP A 12 25.01 19.88 -2.43
N GLU A 13 25.19 20.83 -1.51
CA GLU A 13 24.09 21.23 -0.62
C GLU A 13 22.98 21.93 -1.43
N LEU A 14 21.85 21.24 -1.61
CA LEU A 14 20.60 21.81 -2.10
C LEU A 14 19.62 21.94 -0.93
N ASP A 15 18.96 23.09 -0.87
CA ASP A 15 17.83 23.33 0.03
C ASP A 15 16.49 23.26 -0.72
N SER A 16 15.40 23.28 0.03
CA SER A 16 14.06 23.15 -0.54
C SER A 16 13.65 24.35 -1.39
N SER A 17 14.20 25.54 -1.14
CA SER A 17 14.01 26.73 -1.98
C SER A 17 14.63 26.54 -3.36
N SER A 18 15.87 26.06 -3.42
CA SER A 18 16.59 25.84 -4.67
C SER A 18 15.85 24.85 -5.58
N ILE A 19 15.27 23.79 -4.98
CA ILE A 19 14.42 22.84 -5.71
C ILE A 19 13.15 23.53 -6.21
N SER A 20 12.50 24.32 -5.37
CA SER A 20 11.27 25.03 -5.73
C SER A 20 11.48 26.04 -6.85
N ASP A 21 12.59 26.75 -6.84
CA ASP A 21 12.95 27.73 -7.88
C ASP A 21 13.20 27.02 -9.21
N ALA A 22 13.98 25.93 -9.22
CA ALA A 22 14.22 25.13 -10.43
C ALA A 22 12.92 24.52 -11.01
N VAL A 23 12.00 24.06 -10.16
CA VAL A 23 10.68 23.57 -10.60
C VAL A 23 9.83 24.72 -11.17
N SER A 24 9.92 25.91 -10.58
CA SER A 24 9.21 27.11 -11.03
C SER A 24 9.72 27.62 -12.38
N GLU A 25 11.03 27.49 -12.67
CA GLU A 25 11.61 27.79 -13.98
C GLU A 25 11.01 26.92 -15.10
N LEU A 26 10.55 25.71 -14.77
CA LEU A 26 9.83 24.82 -15.69
C LEU A 26 8.33 25.14 -15.80
N GLY A 27 7.85 26.20 -15.14
CA GLY A 27 6.45 26.59 -15.12
C GLY A 27 5.56 25.70 -14.23
N LEU A 28 6.15 24.95 -13.30
CA LEU A 28 5.45 24.08 -12.37
C LEU A 28 5.41 24.70 -10.97
N GLU A 29 4.33 24.45 -10.23
CA GLU A 29 4.22 24.92 -8.84
C GLU A 29 4.82 23.89 -7.88
N SER A 30 5.65 24.36 -6.94
CA SER A 30 6.22 23.54 -5.86
C SER A 30 6.03 24.23 -4.52
N ASN A 31 5.82 23.44 -3.46
CA ASN A 31 5.77 23.94 -2.09
C ASN A 31 7.02 23.48 -1.33
N PRO A 32 7.93 24.39 -0.93
CA PRO A 32 9.15 24.05 -0.18
C PRO A 32 8.88 23.27 1.11
N SER A 33 7.76 23.53 1.80
CA SER A 33 7.43 22.87 3.07
C SER A 33 7.01 21.41 2.91
N LYS A 34 6.72 20.97 1.66
CA LYS A 34 6.42 19.57 1.34
C LYS A 34 7.64 18.78 0.86
N GLN A 35 8.80 19.42 0.72
CA GLN A 35 10.03 18.75 0.30
C GLN A 35 10.66 18.03 1.50
N HIS A 36 11.17 16.83 1.26
CA HIS A 36 11.92 16.05 2.26
C HIS A 36 13.36 15.91 1.82
N ILE A 37 14.29 16.46 2.61
CA ILE A 37 15.73 16.41 2.35
C ILE A 37 16.38 15.66 3.50
N SER A 38 17.11 14.60 3.19
CA SER A 38 17.77 13.74 4.18
C SER A 38 18.88 12.92 3.52
N THR A 39 19.96 12.69 4.27
CA THR A 39 21.07 11.82 3.86
C THR A 39 20.83 10.34 4.20
N THR A 40 19.78 10.04 4.96
CA THR A 40 19.53 8.71 5.53
C THR A 40 18.18 8.11 5.13
N SER A 41 17.30 8.90 4.52
CA SER A 41 15.95 8.47 4.21
C SER A 41 15.31 9.24 3.06
N VAL A 42 14.40 8.58 2.36
CA VAL A 42 13.59 9.19 1.31
C VAL A 42 12.13 8.76 1.46
N HIS A 43 11.21 9.65 1.10
CA HIS A 43 9.81 9.33 0.93
C HIS A 43 9.51 9.24 -0.57
N TYR A 44 9.00 8.09 -1.01
CA TYR A 44 8.65 7.88 -2.41
C TYR A 44 7.45 6.94 -2.52
N LEU A 45 6.49 7.28 -3.37
CA LEU A 45 5.25 6.51 -3.57
C LEU A 45 4.57 6.18 -2.23
N GLN A 46 4.56 7.18 -1.34
CA GLN A 46 3.98 7.14 0.00
C GLN A 46 4.59 6.07 0.91
N ARG A 47 5.85 5.72 0.68
CA ARG A 47 6.65 4.81 1.49
C ARG A 47 7.91 5.51 1.98
N LEU A 48 8.28 5.23 3.22
CA LEU A 48 9.56 5.62 3.78
C LEU A 48 10.61 4.55 3.43
N HIS A 49 11.71 4.96 2.83
CA HIS A 49 12.92 4.16 2.68
C HIS A 49 13.99 4.77 3.56
N SER A 50 14.72 3.95 4.31
CA SER A 50 15.76 4.42 5.23
C SER A 50 16.95 3.49 5.21
N ILE A 51 18.16 4.03 5.33
CA ILE A 51 19.38 3.23 5.44
C ILE A 51 19.40 2.36 6.70
N ASN A 52 18.60 2.72 7.71
CA ASN A 52 18.47 1.95 8.94
C ASN A 52 17.42 0.83 8.85
N PHE A 53 16.76 0.70 7.70
CA PHE A 53 15.73 -0.31 7.45
C PHE A 53 16.12 -1.11 6.20
N GLU A 54 17.00 -2.07 6.42
CA GLU A 54 17.50 -3.00 5.42
C GLU A 54 17.01 -4.41 5.74
N GLU A 55 16.47 -5.08 4.72
CA GLU A 55 16.12 -6.48 4.79
C GLU A 55 16.55 -7.16 3.50
N ASP A 56 17.23 -8.30 3.60
CA ASP A 56 17.70 -9.09 2.45
C ASP A 56 18.59 -8.29 1.48
N GLY A 57 19.41 -7.36 2.00
CA GLY A 57 20.28 -6.50 1.19
C GLY A 57 19.56 -5.37 0.46
N LEU A 58 18.28 -5.09 0.79
CA LEU A 58 17.46 -4.07 0.15
C LEU A 58 16.84 -3.11 1.18
N TYR A 59 16.91 -1.80 0.90
CA TYR A 59 16.21 -0.77 1.68
C TYR A 59 14.71 -0.74 1.31
N LYS A 60 13.94 -1.65 1.91
CA LYS A 60 12.53 -1.86 1.59
C LYS A 60 11.68 -0.63 1.94
N GLY A 61 10.63 -0.40 1.15
CA GLY A 61 9.70 0.70 1.37
C GLY A 61 8.68 0.38 2.46
N MET A 62 8.67 1.20 3.53
CA MET A 62 7.77 1.07 4.66
C MET A 62 6.54 1.96 4.49
N ARG A 63 5.35 1.35 4.48
CA ARG A 63 4.07 2.07 4.45
C ARG A 63 3.59 2.36 5.86
N SER A 64 3.06 3.56 6.08
CA SER A 64 2.49 3.97 7.38
C SER A 64 1.23 3.18 7.73
N VAL A 65 1.17 2.64 8.96
CA VAL A 65 -0.01 1.96 9.53
C VAL A 65 -1.24 2.87 9.50
N TYR A 66 -1.10 4.14 9.89
CA TYR A 66 -2.21 5.10 9.91
C TYR A 66 -2.86 5.24 8.54
N ARG A 67 -2.05 5.35 7.49
CA ARG A 67 -2.56 5.52 6.13
C ARG A 67 -3.06 4.18 5.56
N THR A 68 -2.62 3.03 6.08
CA THR A 68 -3.23 1.72 5.77
C THR A 68 -4.62 1.62 6.38
N LEU A 69 -4.76 1.93 7.68
CA LEU A 69 -6.05 1.94 8.38
C LEU A 69 -7.02 2.99 7.81
N SER A 70 -6.55 4.20 7.51
CA SER A 70 -7.35 5.22 6.83
C SER A 70 -7.82 4.71 5.47
N GLY A 71 -6.93 4.05 4.72
CA GLY A 71 -7.31 3.34 3.50
C GLY A 71 -8.44 2.36 3.77
N MET A 72 -8.33 1.48 4.75
CA MET A 72 -9.34 0.47 5.06
C MET A 72 -10.70 1.05 5.46
N LEU A 73 -10.72 2.14 6.24
CA LEU A 73 -11.95 2.68 6.84
C LEU A 73 -12.58 3.82 6.03
N SER A 74 -11.79 4.53 5.21
CA SER A 74 -12.25 5.67 4.42
C SER A 74 -12.40 5.25 2.96
N TYR A 75 -13.65 5.10 2.52
CA TYR A 75 -13.98 4.67 1.17
C TYR A 75 -14.31 5.87 0.29
N GLU A 76 -13.67 5.97 -0.86
CA GLU A 76 -13.96 7.03 -1.85
C GLU A 76 -15.25 6.73 -2.66
N ARG A 77 -15.77 5.50 -2.57
CA ARG A 77 -16.94 5.03 -3.32
C ARG A 77 -18.05 4.57 -2.38
N PHE A 78 -19.29 4.79 -2.79
CA PHE A 78 -20.46 4.33 -2.06
C PHE A 78 -20.57 2.79 -2.13
N ARG A 79 -20.84 2.14 -0.99
CA ARG A 79 -20.78 0.66 -0.82
C ARG A 79 -22.10 -0.07 -1.09
N ASN A 80 -22.98 0.45 -1.94
CA ASN A 80 -24.31 -0.13 -2.16
C ASN A 80 -24.29 -1.55 -2.75
N ASN A 81 -23.27 -1.89 -3.54
CA ASN A 81 -23.16 -3.17 -4.26
C ASN A 81 -22.02 -4.05 -3.74
N TRP A 82 -21.51 -3.78 -2.53
CA TRP A 82 -20.36 -4.51 -1.99
C TRP A 82 -20.85 -5.69 -1.16
N SER A 83 -20.38 -6.89 -1.50
CA SER A 83 -20.54 -8.04 -0.60
C SER A 83 -19.58 -7.91 0.58
N LYS A 84 -19.85 -8.58 1.70
CA LYS A 84 -18.92 -8.65 2.83
C LYS A 84 -17.52 -9.14 2.44
N TRP A 85 -17.44 -10.02 1.43
CA TRP A 85 -16.19 -10.51 0.88
C TRP A 85 -15.38 -9.42 0.17
N MET A 86 -16.07 -8.45 -0.46
CA MET A 86 -15.43 -7.32 -1.14
C MET A 86 -14.70 -6.40 -0.15
N ASP A 87 -15.28 -6.17 1.03
CA ASP A 87 -14.63 -5.40 2.10
C ASP A 87 -13.35 -6.10 2.57
N SER A 88 -13.40 -7.40 2.89
CA SER A 88 -12.22 -8.16 3.32
C SER A 88 -11.15 -8.26 2.23
N CYS A 89 -11.53 -8.43 0.95
CA CYS A 89 -10.59 -8.37 -0.18
C CYS A 89 -9.84 -7.03 -0.20
N ARG A 90 -10.56 -5.91 -0.06
CA ARG A 90 -9.95 -4.59 -0.01
C ARG A 90 -9.02 -4.45 1.18
N TRP A 91 -9.41 -4.94 2.36
CA TRP A 91 -8.59 -4.87 3.57
C TRP A 91 -7.29 -5.67 3.42
N ILE A 92 -7.35 -6.88 2.86
CA ILE A 92 -6.16 -7.69 2.53
C ILE A 92 -5.21 -6.91 1.60
N MET A 93 -5.75 -6.24 0.59
CA MET A 93 -4.94 -5.42 -0.33
C MET A 93 -4.31 -4.21 0.37
N GLN A 94 -5.03 -3.56 1.29
CA GLN A 94 -4.48 -2.46 2.09
C GLN A 94 -3.36 -2.95 3.02
N LEU A 95 -3.56 -4.08 3.70
CA LEU A 95 -2.56 -4.72 4.56
C LEU A 95 -1.29 -5.06 3.77
N GLU A 96 -1.40 -5.59 2.55
CA GLU A 96 -0.24 -5.95 1.74
C GLU A 96 0.68 -4.75 1.44
N ASN A 97 0.13 -3.54 1.35
CA ASN A 97 0.96 -2.34 1.20
C ASN A 97 1.89 -2.12 2.40
N ALA A 98 1.54 -2.63 3.57
CA ALA A 98 2.29 -2.52 4.82
C ALA A 98 3.12 -3.76 5.19
N LYS A 99 3.36 -4.69 4.25
CA LYS A 99 4.12 -5.92 4.52
C LYS A 99 5.54 -5.74 5.08
N ASN A 100 6.19 -4.63 4.72
CA ASN A 100 7.53 -4.29 5.24
C ASN A 100 7.44 -3.40 6.49
N ASN A 101 6.27 -3.23 7.12
CA ASN A 101 6.17 -2.47 8.36
C ASN A 101 6.59 -3.37 9.54
N PRO A 102 7.39 -2.89 10.50
CA PRO A 102 7.75 -3.68 11.69
C PRO A 102 6.53 -4.17 12.50
N ASN A 103 5.40 -3.45 12.43
CA ASN A 103 4.15 -3.84 13.07
C ASN A 103 3.19 -4.60 12.13
N PHE A 104 3.66 -5.10 10.99
CA PHE A 104 2.82 -5.75 9.98
C PHE A 104 2.03 -6.93 10.58
N SER A 105 2.69 -7.82 11.31
CA SER A 105 2.03 -8.97 11.93
C SER A 105 0.94 -8.54 12.91
N ASN A 106 1.25 -7.59 13.80
CA ASN A 106 0.29 -7.03 14.75
C ASN A 106 -0.90 -6.36 14.05
N LEU A 107 -0.65 -5.66 12.93
CA LEU A 107 -1.70 -5.02 12.13
C LEU A 107 -2.62 -6.06 11.46
N VAL A 108 -2.06 -7.15 10.96
CA VAL A 108 -2.83 -8.27 10.38
C VAL A 108 -3.67 -8.95 11.45
N THR A 109 -3.10 -9.27 12.62
CA THR A 109 -3.84 -9.84 13.76
C THR A 109 -4.98 -8.93 14.20
N PHE A 110 -4.69 -7.64 14.44
CA PHE A 110 -5.70 -6.65 14.81
C PHE A 110 -6.85 -6.58 13.79
N THR A 111 -6.52 -6.62 12.50
CA THR A 111 -7.52 -6.59 11.43
C THR A 111 -8.33 -7.89 11.36
N LYS A 112 -7.69 -9.05 11.54
CA LYS A 112 -8.34 -10.36 11.56
C LYS A 112 -9.36 -10.44 12.70
N GLU A 113 -9.00 -9.98 13.89
CA GLU A 113 -9.89 -9.96 15.05
C GLU A 113 -11.09 -9.02 14.87
N GLY A 114 -10.92 -7.96 14.08
CA GLY A 114 -11.96 -6.96 13.80
C GLY A 114 -12.85 -7.23 12.58
N ASP A 115 -12.58 -8.27 11.78
CA ASP A 115 -13.36 -8.61 10.58
C ASP A 115 -13.91 -10.05 10.65
N ASP A 116 -15.23 -10.23 10.65
CA ASP A 116 -15.86 -11.55 10.76
C ASP A 116 -15.42 -12.53 9.67
N VAL A 117 -15.17 -12.02 8.45
CA VAL A 117 -14.76 -12.86 7.32
C VAL A 117 -13.31 -13.31 7.48
N LEU A 118 -12.38 -12.41 7.80
CA LEU A 118 -10.99 -12.80 8.10
C LEU A 118 -10.92 -13.65 9.38
N ASN A 119 -11.82 -13.44 10.34
CA ASN A 119 -11.83 -14.23 11.56
C ASN A 119 -12.35 -15.66 11.36
N SER A 120 -13.12 -15.90 10.30
CA SER A 120 -13.83 -17.17 10.07
C SER A 120 -12.95 -18.38 9.73
N GLY A 121 -11.65 -18.20 9.50
CA GLY A 121 -10.72 -19.26 9.08
C GLY A 121 -10.90 -19.69 7.62
N ILE A 122 -11.69 -18.95 6.84
CA ILE A 122 -11.82 -19.20 5.39
C ILE A 122 -10.51 -18.80 4.70
N PRO A 123 -9.91 -19.67 3.87
CA PRO A 123 -8.69 -19.34 3.15
C PRO A 123 -8.84 -18.09 2.29
N VAL A 124 -7.81 -17.24 2.23
CA VAL A 124 -7.87 -15.96 1.49
C VAL A 124 -8.28 -16.14 0.03
N LYS A 125 -7.81 -17.20 -0.63
CA LYS A 125 -8.19 -17.49 -2.02
C LYS A 125 -9.70 -17.69 -2.17
N GLU A 126 -10.35 -18.31 -1.19
CA GLU A 126 -11.79 -18.52 -1.19
C GLU A 126 -12.55 -17.21 -0.94
N ILE A 127 -12.06 -16.32 -0.07
CA ILE A 127 -12.61 -14.96 0.12
C ILE A 127 -12.66 -14.22 -1.21
N PHE A 128 -11.56 -14.23 -1.97
CA PHE A 128 -11.47 -13.59 -3.29
C PHE A 128 -12.42 -14.23 -4.32
N SER A 129 -12.55 -15.56 -4.29
CA SER A 129 -13.51 -16.27 -5.14
C SER A 129 -14.96 -15.84 -4.82
N ARG A 130 -15.33 -15.80 -3.55
CA ARG A 130 -16.67 -15.41 -3.07
C ARG A 130 -16.97 -13.92 -3.29
N ALA A 131 -15.96 -13.07 -3.44
CA ALA A 131 -16.10 -11.68 -3.87
C ALA A 131 -16.39 -11.53 -5.38
N GLY A 132 -16.47 -12.63 -6.15
CA GLY A 132 -16.68 -12.63 -7.59
C GLY A 132 -15.38 -12.66 -8.41
N GLY A 133 -14.24 -12.88 -7.76
CA GLY A 133 -12.93 -12.98 -8.40
C GLY A 133 -12.34 -11.66 -8.89
N SER A 134 -11.18 -11.77 -9.53
CA SER A 134 -10.33 -10.66 -10.00
C SER A 134 -11.07 -9.54 -10.73
N MET A 135 -11.94 -9.88 -11.69
CA MET A 135 -12.63 -8.88 -12.53
C MET A 135 -13.67 -8.11 -11.73
N ALA A 136 -14.47 -8.80 -10.92
CA ALA A 136 -15.49 -8.16 -10.07
C ALA A 136 -14.82 -7.21 -9.06
N ILE A 137 -13.73 -7.64 -8.45
CA ILE A 137 -12.94 -6.84 -7.50
C ILE A 137 -12.36 -5.61 -8.20
N LYS A 138 -11.68 -5.76 -9.34
CA LYS A 138 -11.12 -4.63 -10.11
C LYS A 138 -12.18 -3.60 -10.47
N SER A 139 -13.32 -4.05 -10.99
CA SER A 139 -14.43 -3.18 -11.40
C SER A 139 -15.02 -2.43 -10.21
N THR A 140 -15.34 -3.17 -9.13
CA THR A 140 -16.00 -2.62 -7.94
C THR A 140 -15.10 -1.64 -7.19
N LEU A 141 -13.84 -2.02 -6.95
CA LEU A 141 -12.88 -1.23 -6.21
C LEU A 141 -12.19 -0.14 -7.07
N GLY A 142 -12.34 -0.20 -8.40
CA GLY A 142 -11.71 0.76 -9.32
C GLY A 142 -10.20 0.63 -9.40
N ILE A 143 -9.67 -0.57 -9.25
CA ILE A 143 -8.23 -0.81 -9.13
C ILE A 143 -7.63 -1.12 -10.49
N SER A 144 -6.84 -0.19 -11.02
CA SER A 144 -6.12 -0.33 -12.29
C SER A 144 -4.72 -0.93 -12.13
N SER A 145 -4.09 -0.75 -10.97
CA SER A 145 -2.66 -1.02 -10.75
C SER A 145 -2.33 -2.38 -10.13
N TYR A 146 -3.31 -3.13 -9.61
CA TYR A 146 -3.05 -4.47 -9.09
C TYR A 146 -2.99 -5.51 -10.22
N PRO A 147 -1.95 -6.37 -10.24
CA PRO A 147 -1.78 -7.41 -11.25
C PRO A 147 -2.73 -8.58 -10.98
N PHE A 148 -4.04 -8.36 -11.13
CA PHE A 148 -4.99 -9.46 -11.22
C PHE A 148 -5.02 -9.97 -12.67
N ASN A 149 -4.60 -11.21 -12.92
CA ASN A 149 -4.90 -11.87 -14.19
C ASN A 149 -6.32 -12.48 -14.15
N SER A 150 -6.88 -12.80 -15.32
CA SER A 150 -8.30 -13.14 -15.49
C SER A 150 -8.71 -14.51 -14.95
N MET A 151 -7.76 -15.42 -14.69
CA MET A 151 -8.05 -16.80 -14.27
C MET A 151 -7.47 -17.16 -12.90
N ASP A 152 -6.57 -16.35 -12.38
CA ASP A 152 -6.02 -16.45 -11.04
C ASP A 152 -5.74 -15.03 -10.56
N PRO A 153 -6.20 -14.60 -9.38
CA PRO A 153 -5.61 -13.45 -8.73
C PRO A 153 -4.14 -13.76 -8.33
N SER A 154 -3.30 -14.31 -9.21
CA SER A 154 -2.08 -15.09 -8.92
C SER A 154 -1.07 -14.40 -8.02
N GLY A 155 -1.12 -13.06 -7.90
CA GLY A 155 -0.37 -12.34 -6.89
C GLY A 155 -0.86 -12.56 -5.44
N ILE A 156 -2.15 -12.76 -5.22
CA ILE A 156 -2.76 -12.81 -3.88
C ILE A 156 -2.23 -13.96 -3.05
N ALA A 157 -2.01 -15.14 -3.63
CA ALA A 157 -1.43 -16.27 -2.90
C ALA A 157 0.03 -16.02 -2.49
N THR A 158 0.71 -15.12 -3.20
CA THR A 158 2.10 -14.73 -2.91
C THR A 158 2.21 -13.57 -1.92
N PHE A 159 1.08 -12.93 -1.57
CA PHE A 159 1.07 -11.83 -0.61
C PHE A 159 1.52 -12.33 0.76
N GLU A 160 2.33 -11.51 1.43
CA GLU A 160 2.72 -11.80 2.82
C GLU A 160 1.50 -11.77 3.73
N THR A 161 0.52 -10.93 3.41
CA THR A 161 -0.76 -10.87 4.14
C THR A 161 -1.51 -12.20 4.05
N THR A 162 -1.55 -12.80 2.86
CA THR A 162 -2.22 -14.08 2.64
C THR A 162 -1.53 -15.21 3.38
N LYS A 163 -0.20 -15.33 3.23
CA LYS A 163 0.59 -16.34 3.93
C LYS A 163 0.38 -16.26 5.44
N LEU A 164 0.36 -15.05 5.99
CA LEU A 164 0.18 -14.84 7.42
C LEU A 164 -1.23 -15.19 7.88
N LEU A 165 -2.28 -14.72 7.21
CA LEU A 165 -3.67 -15.04 7.54
C LEU A 165 -3.95 -16.54 7.46
N ASP A 166 -3.50 -17.21 6.39
CA ASP A 166 -3.70 -18.64 6.19
C ASP A 166 -2.90 -19.46 7.24
N SER A 167 -1.79 -18.93 7.78
CA SER A 167 -1.04 -19.57 8.89
C SER A 167 -1.68 -19.39 10.27
N MET A 168 -2.58 -18.42 10.43
CA MET A 168 -3.34 -18.12 11.65
C MET A 168 -4.70 -18.84 11.71
N SER A 169 -5.01 -19.64 10.69
CA SER A 169 -6.31 -20.31 10.49
C SER A 169 -6.39 -21.64 11.21
#